data_AF-A0A445CTW6-F1
#
_entry.id   AF-A0A445CTW6-F1
#
_cell.length_a   1.000
_cell.length_b   1.000
_cell.length_c   1.000
_cell.angle_alpha   90.00
_cell.angle_beta   90.00
_cell.angle_gamma   90.00
#
_symmetry.space_group_name_H-M   'P 1'
#
loop_
_entity.id
_entity.type
_entity.pdbx_description
1 polymer ?
#
loop_
_entity_poly.entity_id
_entity_poly.type
_entity_poly.pdbx_seq_one_letter_code
_entity_poly.pdbx_strand_id
1 'polypeptide(L)'
;MHLLSLLLTIAISVVVVGESMASQASQAERSCSASYRNSSQGRRRRTTCYYRERPVLVTSSTAENPERRFWGCVNYGIGQECGYFVWAESEKEQEVARLKRKITCLKGKVTTLERMLTMAVAVALVGWTCAMILLCEKLSLIRNFTLSWNIIEVTICNLD
;
A
#
# COMPACT_ATOMS: atom_id res chain seq x y z
N MET A 1 -20.61 27.26 19.86
CA MET A 1 -20.73 27.00 18.40
C MET A 1 -19.40 26.60 17.75
N HIS A 2 -18.27 27.24 18.09
CA HIS A 2 -16.96 26.89 17.50
C HIS A 2 -16.46 25.46 17.83
N LEU A 3 -16.68 24.96 19.04
CA LEU A 3 -16.21 23.63 19.45
C LEU A 3 -16.92 22.48 18.71
N LEU A 4 -18.24 22.57 18.56
CA LEU A 4 -19.05 21.61 17.78
C LEU A 4 -18.66 21.62 16.30
N SER A 5 -18.39 22.79 15.73
CA SER A 5 -17.91 22.92 14.36
C SER A 5 -16.53 22.28 14.18
N LEU A 6 -15.63 22.41 15.16
CA LEU A 6 -14.28 21.85 15.11
C LEU A 6 -14.30 20.32 15.24
N LEU A 7 -15.15 19.78 16.13
CA LEU A 7 -15.32 18.34 16.29
C LEU A 7 -15.93 17.70 15.05
N LEU A 8 -16.89 18.37 14.42
CA LEU A 8 -17.52 17.90 13.18
C LEU A 8 -16.53 17.89 12.01
N THR A 9 -15.70 18.92 11.86
CA THR A 9 -14.68 18.96 10.79
C THR A 9 -13.59 17.91 10.99
N ILE A 10 -13.16 17.68 12.24
CA ILE A 10 -12.22 16.59 12.55
C ILE A 10 -12.85 15.23 12.23
N ALA A 11 -14.10 14.98 12.64
CA ALA A 11 -14.79 13.72 12.35
C ALA A 11 -14.93 13.46 10.85
N ILE A 12 -15.34 14.47 10.07
CA ILE A 12 -15.45 14.37 8.60
C ILE A 12 -14.07 14.10 7.99
N SER A 13 -13.02 14.78 8.45
CA SER A 13 -11.66 14.58 7.96
C SER A 13 -11.15 13.16 8.21
N VAL A 14 -11.46 12.59 9.38
CA VAL A 14 -11.10 11.19 9.72
C VAL A 14 -11.83 10.18 8.84
N VAL A 15 -13.12 10.38 8.60
CA VAL A 15 -13.92 9.50 7.73
C VAL A 15 -13.41 9.53 6.28
N VAL A 16 -13.18 10.71 5.73
CA VAL A 16 -12.68 10.90 4.35
C VAL A 16 -11.30 10.26 4.14
N VAL A 17 -10.41 10.37 5.14
CA VAL A 17 -9.10 9.72 5.10
C VAL A 17 -9.24 8.19 5.19
N GLY A 18 -10.15 7.68 6.03
CA GLY A 18 -10.45 6.25 6.15
C GLY A 18 -10.93 5.62 4.84
N GLU A 19 -11.85 6.27 4.13
CA GLU A 19 -12.38 5.80 2.83
C GLU A 19 -11.30 5.80 1.73
N SER A 20 -10.43 6.81 1.73
CA SER A 20 -9.28 6.89 0.81
C SER A 20 -8.28 5.75 1.05
N MET A 21 -8.04 5.39 2.31
CA MET A 21 -7.13 4.30 2.67
C MET A 21 -7.69 2.91 2.31
N ALA A 22 -8.98 2.66 2.54
CA ALA A 22 -9.65 1.43 2.13
C ALA A 22 -9.59 1.24 0.60
N SER A 23 -9.74 2.33 -0.13
CA SER A 23 -9.64 2.35 -1.60
C SER A 23 -8.21 2.03 -2.08
N GLN A 24 -7.18 2.60 -1.43
CA GLN A 24 -5.77 2.32 -1.75
C GLN A 24 -5.36 0.88 -1.39
N ALA A 25 -5.78 0.36 -0.24
CA ALA A 25 -5.52 -1.02 0.16
C ALA A 25 -6.14 -2.02 -0.83
N SER A 26 -7.40 -1.77 -1.22
CA SER A 26 -8.11 -2.58 -2.23
C SER A 26 -7.41 -2.56 -3.60
N GLN A 27 -6.86 -1.42 -4.01
CA GLN A 27 -6.10 -1.30 -5.25
C GLN A 27 -4.74 -2.02 -5.20
N ALA A 28 -4.03 -1.94 -4.06
CA ALA A 28 -2.76 -2.63 -3.84
C ALA A 28 -2.94 -4.17 -3.85
N GLU A 29 -4.01 -4.68 -3.26
CA GLU A 29 -4.30 -6.13 -3.28
C GLU A 29 -4.65 -6.66 -4.68
N ARG A 30 -5.48 -5.92 -5.43
CA ARG A 30 -5.85 -6.27 -6.82
C ARG A 30 -4.66 -6.26 -7.76
N SER A 31 -3.75 -5.30 -7.61
CA SER A 31 -2.55 -5.19 -8.45
C SER A 31 -1.53 -6.31 -8.17
N CYS A 32 -1.31 -6.69 -6.91
CA CYS A 32 -0.44 -7.83 -6.58
C CYS A 32 -1.01 -9.17 -7.09
N SER A 33 -2.33 -9.37 -6.97
CA SER A 33 -2.99 -10.62 -7.39
C SER A 33 -3.15 -10.75 -8.91
N ALA A 34 -3.30 -9.64 -9.65
CA ALA A 34 -3.22 -9.62 -11.11
C ALA A 34 -1.81 -9.96 -11.62
N SER A 35 -0.77 -9.46 -10.95
CA SER A 35 0.64 -9.72 -11.30
C SER A 35 1.04 -11.20 -11.17
N TYR A 36 0.46 -11.91 -10.19
CA TYR A 36 0.63 -13.37 -10.04
C TYR A 36 0.07 -14.14 -11.26
N ARG A 37 -1.11 -13.77 -11.76
CA ARG A 37 -1.74 -14.43 -12.92
C ARG A 37 -1.00 -14.18 -14.22
N ASN A 38 -0.41 -13.00 -14.41
CA ASN A 38 0.36 -12.70 -15.63
C ASN A 38 1.68 -13.49 -15.70
N SER A 39 2.27 -13.85 -14.55
CA SER A 39 3.52 -14.61 -14.49
C SER A 39 3.39 -16.03 -15.05
N SER A 40 2.21 -16.66 -14.95
CA SER A 40 1.95 -17.98 -15.53
C SER A 40 1.54 -17.89 -17.01
N GLN A 41 1.05 -16.73 -17.46
CA GLN A 41 0.77 -16.46 -18.89
C GLN A 41 2.05 -16.21 -19.70
N GLY A 42 3.14 -15.70 -19.08
CA GLY A 42 4.45 -15.59 -19.73
C GLY A 42 5.01 -16.92 -20.23
N ARG A 43 4.64 -18.05 -19.61
CA ARG A 43 4.96 -19.41 -20.09
C ARG A 43 4.10 -19.88 -21.27
N ARG A 44 2.97 -19.21 -21.56
CA ARG A 44 1.95 -19.67 -22.53
C ARG A 44 1.99 -18.98 -23.89
N ARG A 45 2.76 -17.91 -24.09
CA ARG A 45 2.96 -17.34 -25.44
C ARG A 45 4.19 -17.95 -26.11
N ARG A 46 4.13 -19.25 -26.40
CA ARG A 46 4.91 -19.80 -27.52
C ARG A 46 4.13 -19.47 -28.79
N THR A 47 4.31 -18.26 -29.29
CA THR A 47 3.96 -17.93 -30.66
C THR A 47 4.78 -18.87 -31.53
N THR A 48 4.07 -19.68 -32.31
CA THR A 48 4.66 -20.57 -33.28
C THR A 48 5.61 -19.80 -34.19
N CYS A 49 6.58 -20.48 -34.80
CA CYS A 49 7.41 -19.85 -35.82
C CYS A 49 6.54 -19.39 -37.00
N TYR A 50 7.08 -18.66 -37.98
CA TYR A 50 6.29 -18.18 -39.11
C TYR A 50 5.70 -19.31 -39.99
N TYR A 51 6.25 -20.53 -39.91
CA TYR A 51 5.66 -21.75 -40.49
C TYR A 51 4.59 -22.41 -39.62
N ARG A 52 4.17 -21.75 -38.52
CA ARG A 52 3.22 -22.26 -37.51
C ARG A 52 3.70 -23.50 -36.76
N GLU A 53 4.98 -23.84 -36.87
CA GLU A 53 5.59 -24.92 -36.11
C GLU A 53 6.00 -24.47 -34.71
N ARG A 54 6.17 -25.44 -33.80
CA ARG A 54 6.62 -25.17 -32.43
C ARG A 54 8.11 -24.85 -32.44
N PRO A 55 8.54 -23.65 -32.02
CA PRO A 55 9.95 -23.30 -32.01
C PRO A 55 10.73 -24.16 -31.01
N VAL A 56 12.00 -24.42 -31.34
CA VAL A 56 12.94 -25.23 -30.55
C VAL A 56 13.86 -24.33 -29.74
N LEU A 57 14.32 -24.82 -28.58
CA LEU A 57 15.26 -24.10 -27.74
C LEU A 57 16.69 -24.38 -28.23
N VAL A 58 17.37 -23.35 -28.72
CA VAL A 58 18.72 -23.40 -29.26
C VAL A 58 19.65 -22.65 -28.32
N THR A 59 20.87 -23.14 -28.16
CA THR A 59 21.94 -22.45 -27.42
C THR A 59 22.80 -21.67 -28.42
N SER A 60 22.96 -20.38 -28.20
CA SER A 60 23.82 -19.52 -29.00
C SER A 60 25.29 -19.86 -28.78
N SER A 61 26.03 -19.97 -29.89
CA SER A 61 27.48 -20.17 -29.92
C SER A 61 28.24 -18.93 -30.45
N THR A 62 27.55 -17.81 -30.67
CA THR A 62 28.16 -16.56 -31.15
C THR A 62 29.10 -15.96 -30.10
N ALA A 63 30.20 -15.33 -30.53
CA ALA A 63 31.18 -14.70 -29.66
C ALA A 63 30.57 -13.61 -28.75
N GLU A 64 29.53 -12.92 -29.22
CA GLU A 64 28.86 -11.82 -28.51
C GLU A 64 27.85 -12.32 -27.45
N ASN A 65 27.31 -13.53 -27.62
CA ASN A 65 26.30 -14.12 -26.74
C ASN A 65 26.58 -15.61 -26.51
N PRO A 66 27.69 -15.98 -25.86
CA PRO A 66 28.04 -17.36 -25.59
C PRO A 66 27.02 -18.00 -24.63
N GLU A 67 26.63 -19.24 -24.91
CA GLU A 67 25.76 -20.10 -24.08
C GLU A 67 24.34 -19.59 -23.82
N ARG A 68 23.97 -18.44 -24.38
CA ARG A 68 22.66 -17.85 -24.17
C ARG A 68 21.61 -18.56 -25.01
N ARG A 69 20.49 -18.97 -24.39
CA ARG A 69 19.45 -19.76 -25.08
C ARG A 69 18.42 -18.87 -25.77
N PHE A 70 17.93 -19.29 -26.91
CA PHE A 70 16.84 -18.62 -27.65
C PHE A 70 15.88 -19.65 -28.27
N TRP A 71 14.66 -19.22 -28.55
CA TRP A 71 13.67 -19.96 -29.30
C TRP A 71 13.85 -19.66 -30.78
N GLY A 72 14.24 -20.69 -31.54
CA GLY A 72 14.46 -20.62 -32.99
C GLY A 72 13.45 -21.46 -33.77
N CYS A 73 13.39 -21.25 -35.09
CA CYS A 73 12.70 -22.16 -36.01
C CYS A 73 13.29 -23.58 -35.93
N VAL A 74 12.48 -24.61 -36.22
CA VAL A 74 12.94 -26.01 -36.25
C VAL A 74 14.06 -26.19 -37.30
N ASN A 75 13.99 -25.47 -38.41
CA ASN A 75 14.98 -25.50 -39.49
C ASN A 75 16.17 -24.57 -39.28
N TYR A 76 16.37 -24.06 -38.06
CA TYR A 76 17.49 -23.16 -37.75
C TYR A 76 18.84 -23.84 -38.04
N GLY A 77 19.70 -23.17 -38.83
CA GLY A 77 21.01 -23.70 -39.23
C GLY A 77 21.01 -24.68 -40.42
N ILE A 78 19.85 -24.99 -41.00
CA ILE A 78 19.70 -25.87 -42.18
C ILE A 78 19.49 -25.04 -43.47
N GLY A 79 19.47 -23.70 -43.38
CA GLY A 79 19.29 -22.78 -44.50
C GLY A 79 17.84 -22.62 -44.98
N GLN A 80 16.87 -23.32 -44.35
CA GLN A 80 15.42 -23.18 -44.59
C GLN A 80 14.68 -22.56 -43.40
N GLU A 81 15.37 -21.76 -42.60
CA GLU A 81 14.79 -21.10 -41.44
C GLU A 81 13.90 -19.92 -41.84
N CYS A 82 12.81 -19.72 -41.11
CA CYS A 82 11.94 -18.56 -41.32
C CYS A 82 12.44 -17.27 -40.64
N GLY A 83 13.64 -17.28 -40.05
CA GLY A 83 14.17 -16.14 -39.27
C GLY A 83 13.44 -15.88 -37.94
N TYR A 84 12.61 -16.80 -37.44
CA TYR A 84 12.01 -16.67 -36.11
C TYR A 84 13.08 -16.77 -35.02
N PHE A 85 13.19 -15.71 -34.20
CA PHE A 85 14.16 -15.61 -33.13
C PHE A 85 13.58 -14.86 -31.94
N VAL A 86 13.59 -15.50 -30.75
CA VAL A 86 13.21 -14.86 -29.49
C VAL A 86 14.14 -15.35 -28.38
N TRP A 87 14.81 -14.47 -27.66
CA TRP A 87 15.63 -14.86 -26.52
C TRP A 87 14.80 -15.64 -25.49
N ALA A 88 15.33 -16.78 -25.03
CA ALA A 88 14.76 -17.46 -23.89
C ALA A 88 15.23 -16.68 -22.65
N GLU A 89 14.28 -16.05 -21.95
CA GLU A 89 14.57 -15.47 -20.64
C GLU A 89 15.25 -16.54 -19.78
N SER A 90 16.37 -16.19 -19.15
CA SER A 90 17.03 -17.13 -18.26
C SER A 90 16.13 -17.36 -17.03
N GLU A 91 16.11 -18.59 -16.52
CA GLU A 91 15.33 -18.92 -15.31
C GLU A 91 15.73 -18.03 -14.12
N LYS A 92 17.01 -17.62 -14.07
CA LYS A 92 17.55 -16.68 -13.09
C LYS A 92 16.95 -15.28 -13.23
N GLU A 93 16.89 -14.71 -14.44
CA GLU A 93 16.28 -13.39 -14.66
C GLU A 93 14.78 -13.38 -14.35
N GLN A 94 14.09 -14.47 -14.67
CA GLN A 94 12.66 -14.62 -14.37
C GLN A 94 12.41 -14.69 -12.86
N GLU A 95 13.23 -15.44 -12.11
CA GLU A 95 13.12 -15.48 -10.65
C GLU A 95 13.47 -14.13 -10.01
N VAL A 96 14.51 -13.43 -10.52
CA VAL A 96 14.84 -12.07 -10.07
C VAL A 96 13.68 -11.10 -10.33
N ALA A 97 13.06 -11.14 -11.51
CA ALA A 97 11.89 -10.32 -11.81
C ALA A 97 10.69 -10.66 -10.91
N ARG A 98 10.51 -11.94 -10.56
CA ARG A 98 9.47 -12.40 -9.63
C ARG A 98 9.73 -11.92 -8.21
N LEU A 99 10.97 -12.03 -7.73
CA LEU A 99 11.42 -11.55 -6.42
C LEU A 99 11.26 -10.04 -6.32
N LYS A 100 11.69 -9.26 -7.32
CA LYS A 100 11.49 -7.80 -7.38
C LYS A 100 10.01 -7.41 -7.29
N ARG A 101 9.13 -8.15 -7.97
CA ARG A 101 7.67 -7.93 -7.88
C ARG A 101 7.12 -8.25 -6.48
N LYS A 102 7.62 -9.30 -5.82
CA LYS A 102 7.25 -9.59 -4.42
C LYS A 102 7.72 -8.49 -3.46
N ILE A 103 8.97 -8.03 -3.61
CA ILE A 103 9.54 -6.97 -2.77
C ILE A 103 8.73 -5.67 -2.92
N THR A 104 8.41 -5.27 -4.15
CA THR A 104 7.62 -4.05 -4.41
C THR A 104 6.18 -4.17 -3.87
N CYS A 105 5.54 -5.33 -4.02
CA CYS A 105 4.22 -5.58 -3.41
C CYS A 105 4.27 -5.53 -1.87
N LEU A 106 5.23 -6.22 -1.24
CA LEU A 106 5.40 -6.23 0.21
C LEU A 106 5.71 -4.83 0.75
N LYS A 107 6.55 -4.06 0.05
CA LYS A 107 6.83 -2.66 0.41
C LYS A 107 5.57 -1.80 0.38
N GLY A 108 4.68 -2.00 -0.59
CA GLY A 108 3.37 -1.34 -0.62
C GLY A 108 2.50 -1.68 0.59
N LYS A 109 2.51 -2.94 1.04
CA LYS A 109 1.78 -3.36 2.24
C LYS A 109 2.35 -2.76 3.52
N VAL A 110 3.68 -2.78 3.69
CA VAL A 110 4.35 -2.19 4.86
C VAL A 110 4.04 -0.70 4.98
N THR A 111 4.16 0.05 3.88
CA THR A 111 3.85 1.49 3.88
C THR A 111 2.37 1.79 4.17
N THR A 112 1.46 0.89 3.79
CA THR A 112 0.03 1.01 4.14
C THR A 112 -0.19 0.81 5.64
N LEU A 113 0.39 -0.25 6.22
CA LEU A 113 0.29 -0.51 7.66
C LEU A 113 0.93 0.58 8.50
N GLU A 114 2.09 1.08 8.06
CA GLU A 114 2.77 2.21 8.70
C GLU A 114 1.85 3.44 8.75
N ARG A 115 1.23 3.80 7.62
CA ARG A 115 0.26 4.90 7.57
C ARG A 115 -0.95 4.65 8.48
N MET A 116 -1.49 3.43 8.52
CA MET A 116 -2.60 3.09 9.41
C MET A 116 -2.22 3.26 10.88
N LEU A 117 -1.03 2.79 11.27
CA LEU A 117 -0.52 2.95 12.63
C LEU A 117 -0.31 4.42 12.98
N THR A 118 0.30 5.21 12.10
CA THR A 118 0.49 6.66 12.30
C THR A 118 -0.84 7.37 12.50
N MET A 119 -1.86 7.06 11.70
CA MET A 119 -3.18 7.66 11.84
C MET A 119 -3.87 7.25 13.14
N ALA A 120 -3.78 5.98 13.54
CA ALA A 120 -4.35 5.51 14.80
C ALA A 120 -3.73 6.23 16.01
N VAL A 121 -2.40 6.41 16.01
CA VAL A 121 -1.70 7.19 17.06
C VAL A 121 -2.15 8.63 17.06
N ALA A 122 -2.26 9.28 15.90
CA ALA A 122 -2.74 10.67 15.80
C ALA A 122 -4.16 10.83 16.38
N VAL A 123 -5.07 9.92 16.01
CA VAL A 123 -6.45 9.92 16.54
C VAL A 123 -6.48 9.72 18.06
N ALA A 124 -5.65 8.81 18.58
CA ALA A 124 -5.56 8.58 20.02
C ALA A 124 -5.06 9.82 20.78
N LEU A 125 -4.03 10.51 20.25
CA LEU A 125 -3.50 11.74 20.85
C LEU A 125 -4.54 12.88 20.81
N VAL A 126 -5.25 13.05 19.70
CA VAL A 126 -6.31 14.06 19.59
C VAL A 126 -7.46 13.73 20.55
N GLY A 127 -7.92 12.48 20.60
CA GLY A 127 -8.96 12.06 21.54
C GLY A 127 -8.55 12.28 23.00
N TRP A 128 -7.31 11.92 23.35
CA TRP A 128 -6.75 12.12 24.69
C TRP A 128 -6.68 13.61 25.08
N THR A 129 -6.18 14.46 24.19
CA THR A 129 -6.10 15.91 24.44
C THR A 129 -7.49 16.53 24.60
N CYS A 130 -8.48 16.15 23.78
CA CYS A 130 -9.86 16.59 23.96
C CYS A 130 -10.45 16.14 25.31
N ALA A 131 -10.21 14.90 25.74
CA ALA A 131 -10.67 14.40 27.04
C ALA A 131 -10.05 15.19 28.21
N MET A 132 -8.75 15.50 28.13
CA MET A 132 -8.06 16.32 29.13
C MET A 132 -8.63 17.74 29.21
N ILE A 133 -8.92 18.37 28.05
CA ILE A 133 -9.53 19.71 28.01
C ILE A 133 -10.92 19.69 28.68
N LEU A 134 -11.77 18.72 28.33
CA LEU A 134 -13.10 18.58 28.92
C LEU A 134 -13.04 18.32 30.44
N LEU A 135 -12.06 17.53 30.90
CA LEU A 135 -11.83 17.30 32.32
C LEU A 135 -11.37 18.59 33.02
N CYS A 136 -10.47 19.36 32.41
CA CYS A 136 -10.02 20.65 32.94
C CYS A 136 -11.18 21.66 33.03
N GLU A 137 -12.05 21.74 32.03
CA GLU A 137 -13.26 22.58 32.07
C GLU A 137 -14.21 22.16 33.18
N LYS A 138 -14.48 20.85 33.33
CA LYS A 138 -15.32 20.32 34.41
C LYS A 138 -14.76 20.63 35.79
N LEU A 139 -13.47 20.40 36.01
CA LEU A 139 -12.79 20.72 37.27
C LEU A 139 -12.78 22.23 37.55
N SER A 140 -12.58 23.05 36.53
CA SER A 140 -12.63 24.52 36.66
C SER A 140 -14.02 25.00 37.05
N LEU A 141 -15.07 24.41 36.46
CA LEU A 141 -16.46 24.75 36.76
C LEU A 141 -16.84 24.36 38.20
N ILE A 142 -16.42 23.17 38.64
CA ILE A 142 -16.62 22.70 40.02
C ILE A 142 -15.90 23.64 41.00
N ARG A 143 -14.63 23.96 40.75
CA ARG A 143 -13.83 24.86 41.60
C ARG A 143 -14.44 26.26 41.70
N ASN A 144 -14.88 26.83 40.57
CA ASN A 144 -15.52 28.15 40.55
C ASN A 144 -16.84 28.14 41.33
N PHE A 145 -17.61 27.05 41.25
CA PHE A 145 -18.84 26.90 42.04
C PHE A 145 -18.55 26.79 43.53
N THR A 146 -17.55 26.01 43.94
CA THR A 146 -17.14 25.89 45.35
C THR A 146 -16.58 27.21 45.90
N LEU A 147 -15.77 27.93 45.13
CA LEU A 147 -15.27 29.26 45.52
C LEU A 147 -16.42 30.26 45.68
N SER A 148 -17.37 30.27 44.74
CA SER A 148 -18.56 31.11 44.83
C SER A 148 -19.40 30.78 46.08
N TRP A 149 -19.58 29.49 46.39
CA TRP A 149 -20.33 29.06 47.56
C TRP A 149 -19.65 29.49 48.86
N ASN A 150 -18.34 29.27 48.98
CA ASN A 150 -17.56 29.69 50.15
C ASN A 150 -17.58 31.22 50.34
N ILE A 151 -17.56 32.01 49.26
CA ILE A 151 -17.66 33.48 49.34
C ILE A 151 -19.05 33.89 49.83
N ILE A 152 -20.12 33.26 49.34
CA ILE A 152 -21.49 33.52 49.78
C ILE A 152 -21.63 33.19 51.27
N GLU A 153 -21.13 32.03 51.70
CA GLU A 153 -21.19 31.60 53.10
C GLU A 153 -20.45 32.55 54.05
N VAL A 154 -19.23 32.99 53.69
CA VAL A 154 -18.48 34.00 54.45
C VAL A 154 -19.18 35.36 54.48
N THR A 155 -19.85 35.74 53.39
CA THR A 155 -20.59 37.02 53.32
C THR A 155 -21.83 36.99 54.21
N ILE A 156 -22.55 35.86 54.25
CA ILE A 156 -23.71 35.66 55.14
C ILE A 156 -23.26 35.68 56.60
N CYS A 157 -22.18 34.97 56.95
CA CYS A 157 -21.66 34.94 58.33
C CYS A 157 -21.08 36.29 58.84
N ASN A 158 -20.81 37.26 57.96
CA ASN A 158 -20.36 38.61 58.35
C ASN A 158 -21.52 39.64 58.38
N LEU A 159 -22.75 39.21 58.05
CA LEU A 159 -23.94 40.07 58.04
C LEU A 159 -24.84 39.91 59.28
N ASP A 160 -24.56 38.90 60.12
CA ASP A 160 -25.11 38.70 61.48
C ASP A 160 -24.16 39.29 62.54
#